data_AF-A0A2T3UXK1-F1
#
_entry.id   AF-A0A2T3UXK1-F1
#
_cell.length_a   1.000
_cell.length_b   1.000
_cell.length_c   1.000
_cell.angle_alpha   90.00
_cell.angle_beta   90.00
_cell.angle_gamma   90.00
#
_symmetry.space_group_name_H-M   'P 1'
#
loop_
_entity.id
_entity.type
_entity.pdbx_description
1 polymer ?
#
loop_
_entity_poly.entity_id
_entity_poly.type
_entity_poly.pdbx_seq_one_letter_code
_entity_poly.pdbx_strand_id
1 'polypeptide(L)'
;MYGSKIYRSDGKVWMSPSLSPIVFQRKQVVSLSGGTEFNTQISPDRSPMIFVAYSKAVSLIANRIVRNNQVIYSFGGQGSDSSATIYVFSKGIAKKETWGMSFFNAQGEEIYNTANIPLSFTFLNNTEWNSSGGHVFDYPPAIIPTYANVFAVPVPGGAMTMVYGYAAYGNTVSSIFVNQLNGGHSFSVNGRVPVINRNLYN
;
A
#
# COMPACT_ATOMS: atom_id res chain seq x y z
N MET A 1 26.27 -2.29 -21.76
CA MET A 1 25.52 -2.28 -20.48
C MET A 1 26.55 -2.56 -19.40
N TYR A 2 26.90 -1.58 -18.56
CA TYR A 2 27.89 -1.75 -17.49
C TYR A 2 27.18 -2.06 -16.18
N GLY A 3 27.76 -2.93 -15.34
CA GLY A 3 27.27 -3.27 -13.99
C GLY A 3 26.60 -4.64 -13.87
N SER A 4 26.53 -5.14 -12.63
CA SER A 4 26.01 -6.48 -12.30
C SER A 4 24.47 -6.50 -12.22
N LYS A 5 23.86 -7.62 -12.60
CA LYS A 5 22.44 -7.90 -12.40
C LYS A 5 22.27 -8.97 -11.34
N ILE A 6 21.34 -8.79 -10.42
CA ILE A 6 20.88 -9.86 -9.55
C ILE A 6 19.55 -10.38 -10.07
N TYR A 7 19.46 -11.69 -10.22
CA TYR A 7 18.25 -12.38 -10.65
C TYR A 7 17.60 -13.07 -9.45
N ARG A 8 16.28 -13.08 -9.45
CA ARG A 8 15.49 -13.99 -8.62
C ARG A 8 15.64 -15.43 -9.12
N SER A 9 15.29 -16.39 -8.27
CA SER A 9 15.26 -17.81 -8.64
C SER A 9 14.29 -18.12 -9.79
N ASP A 10 13.29 -17.27 -10.03
CA ASP A 10 12.36 -17.37 -11.17
C ASP A 10 12.89 -16.73 -12.47
N GLY A 11 14.17 -16.35 -12.51
CA GLY A 11 14.83 -15.77 -13.68
C GLY A 11 14.48 -14.31 -13.95
N LYS A 12 13.61 -13.69 -13.15
CA LYS A 12 13.31 -12.25 -13.28
C LYS A 12 14.43 -11.42 -12.67
N VAL A 13 14.76 -10.31 -13.34
CA VAL A 13 15.73 -9.35 -12.80
C VAL A 13 15.17 -8.77 -11.51
N TRP A 14 15.91 -8.95 -10.42
CA TRP A 14 15.61 -8.30 -9.14
C TRP A 14 16.18 -6.88 -9.10
N MET A 15 17.44 -6.76 -9.51
CA MET A 15 18.20 -5.53 -9.43
C MET A 15 19.16 -5.41 -10.60
N SER A 16 19.29 -4.20 -11.14
CA SER A 16 20.28 -3.83 -12.13
C SER A 16 20.58 -2.33 -12.01
N PRO A 17 21.62 -1.81 -12.70
CA PRO A 17 21.88 -0.37 -12.75
C PRO A 17 20.71 0.46 -13.31
N SER A 18 19.78 -0.16 -14.02
CA SER A 18 18.57 0.46 -14.58
C SER A 18 17.29 0.09 -13.82
N LEU A 19 17.39 -0.75 -12.78
CA LEU A 19 16.25 -1.26 -12.01
C LEU A 19 16.59 -1.26 -10.52
N SER A 20 16.10 -0.23 -9.83
CA SER A 20 16.21 -0.11 -8.37
C SER A 20 15.05 -0.81 -7.68
N PRO A 21 15.29 -1.60 -6.62
CA PRO A 21 14.22 -2.14 -5.80
C PRO A 21 13.47 -1.01 -5.08
N ILE A 22 12.21 -1.28 -4.73
CA ILE A 22 11.48 -0.47 -3.77
C ILE A 22 11.85 -0.97 -2.38
N VAL A 23 12.21 -0.06 -1.47
CA VAL A 23 12.65 -0.39 -0.11
C VAL A 23 11.82 0.33 0.94
N PHE A 24 11.76 -0.26 2.13
CA PHE A 24 11.13 0.32 3.31
C PHE A 24 11.81 1.65 3.67
N GLN A 25 11.00 2.70 3.79
CA GLN A 25 11.47 4.05 4.14
C GLN A 25 11.25 4.31 5.62
N ARG A 26 10.04 4.03 6.11
CA ARG A 26 9.65 4.20 7.51
C ARG A 26 8.27 3.61 7.76
N LYS A 27 7.92 3.51 9.05
CA LYS A 27 6.54 3.32 9.50
C LYS A 27 6.11 4.45 10.43
N GLN A 28 4.82 4.73 10.47
CA GLN A 28 4.24 5.72 11.38
C GLN A 28 2.82 5.32 11.77
N VAL A 29 2.47 5.50 13.04
CA VAL A 29 1.08 5.42 13.50
C VAL A 29 0.45 6.80 13.31
N VAL A 30 -0.72 6.83 12.66
CA VAL A 30 -1.53 8.04 12.50
C VAL A 30 -2.89 7.85 13.16
N SER A 31 -3.41 8.89 13.80
CA SER A 31 -4.84 8.97 14.12
C SER A 31 -5.62 9.10 12.82
N LEU A 32 -6.84 8.56 12.76
CA LEU A 32 -7.76 8.68 11.62
C LEU A 32 -8.99 9.53 11.98
N SER A 33 -8.99 10.14 13.17
CA SER A 33 -10.04 11.05 13.64
C SER A 33 -10.13 12.30 12.75
N GLY A 34 -11.33 12.60 12.22
CA GLY A 34 -11.63 13.89 11.58
C GLY A 34 -11.08 14.09 10.16
N GLY A 35 -10.66 13.01 9.47
CA GLY A 35 -10.03 13.11 8.16
C GLY A 35 -8.55 13.48 8.32
N THR A 36 -7.64 12.52 8.08
CA THR A 36 -6.22 12.72 8.35
C THR A 36 -5.41 12.65 7.07
N GLU A 37 -4.54 13.63 6.89
CA GLU A 37 -3.50 13.61 5.86
C GLU A 37 -2.21 13.05 6.44
N PHE A 38 -1.67 12.02 5.78
CA PHE A 38 -0.34 11.49 6.05
C PHE A 38 0.60 11.88 4.91
N ASN A 39 1.57 12.71 5.22
CA ASN A 39 2.61 13.08 4.27
C ASN A 39 3.72 12.01 4.27
N THR A 40 3.97 11.35 3.14
CA THR A 40 5.03 10.33 3.01
C THR A 40 6.44 10.93 3.12
N GLN A 41 6.60 12.25 2.97
CA GLN A 41 7.87 12.96 2.79
C GLN A 41 8.67 12.46 1.57
N ILE A 42 8.01 11.78 0.63
CA ILE A 42 8.64 11.26 -0.58
C ILE A 42 8.13 12.08 -1.78
N SER A 43 9.06 12.48 -2.65
CA SER A 43 8.74 13.14 -3.92
C SER A 43 7.87 12.22 -4.80
N PRO A 44 6.90 12.77 -5.56
CA PRO A 44 6.13 12.00 -6.53
C PRO A 44 7.01 11.24 -7.55
N ASP A 45 8.20 11.75 -7.88
CA ASP A 45 9.13 11.13 -8.84
C ASP A 45 9.68 9.79 -8.34
N ARG A 46 9.78 9.63 -7.02
CA ARG A 46 10.21 8.37 -6.39
C ARG A 46 9.06 7.36 -6.23
N SER A 47 7.85 7.73 -6.65
CA SER A 47 6.64 6.89 -6.69
C SER A 47 6.44 6.05 -5.41
N PRO A 48 6.22 6.70 -4.24
CA PRO A 48 6.03 5.98 -2.99
C PRO A 48 4.78 5.11 -3.03
N MET A 49 4.86 3.99 -2.32
CA MET A 49 3.77 3.05 -2.06
C MET A 49 3.57 2.95 -0.55
N ILE A 50 2.32 2.88 -0.11
CA ILE A 50 2.01 2.65 1.30
C ILE A 50 1.23 1.35 1.51
N PHE A 51 1.51 0.71 2.64
CA PHE A 51 0.70 -0.36 3.20
C PHE A 51 0.16 0.08 4.55
N VAL A 52 -1.07 -0.28 4.87
CA VAL A 52 -1.78 0.12 6.08
C VAL A 52 -2.25 -1.09 6.87
N ALA A 53 -2.14 -0.99 8.19
CA ALA A 53 -2.78 -1.89 9.13
C ALA A 53 -3.58 -1.05 10.13
N TYR A 54 -4.87 -1.34 10.25
CA TYR A 54 -5.80 -0.63 11.11
C TYR A 54 -5.80 -1.23 12.52
N SER A 55 -6.02 -0.38 13.52
CA SER A 55 -6.21 -0.79 14.91
C SER A 55 -7.51 -1.58 15.15
N LYS A 56 -8.50 -1.43 14.27
CA LYS A 56 -9.76 -2.19 14.27
C LYS A 56 -10.34 -2.23 12.86
N ALA A 57 -11.34 -3.08 12.62
CA ALA A 57 -12.07 -3.11 11.35
C ALA A 57 -12.80 -1.76 11.14
N VAL A 58 -12.34 -0.97 10.16
CA VAL A 58 -12.92 0.34 9.82
C VAL A 58 -13.06 0.48 8.33
N SER A 59 -14.10 1.20 7.91
CA SER A 59 -14.32 1.54 6.51
C SER A 59 -13.62 2.85 6.17
N LEU A 60 -12.50 2.76 5.44
CA LEU A 60 -11.68 3.91 5.08
C LEU A 60 -11.26 3.88 3.62
N ILE A 61 -11.34 5.06 3.01
CA ILE A 61 -10.86 5.36 1.66
C ILE A 61 -9.57 6.17 1.82
N ALA A 62 -8.53 5.77 1.09
CA ALA A 62 -7.33 6.59 0.93
C ALA A 62 -7.39 7.32 -0.41
N ASN A 63 -7.01 8.59 -0.40
CA ASN A 63 -6.80 9.42 -1.59
C ASN A 63 -5.34 9.81 -1.67
N ARG A 64 -4.71 9.57 -2.82
CA ARG A 64 -3.35 10.05 -3.08
C ARG A 64 -3.41 11.49 -3.59
N ILE A 65 -2.77 12.39 -2.86
CA ILE A 65 -2.65 13.82 -3.17
C ILE A 65 -1.17 14.12 -3.40
N VAL A 66 -0.87 15.04 -4.31
CA VAL A 66 0.49 15.61 -4.46
C VAL A 66 0.40 17.09 -4.08
N ARG A 67 1.14 17.51 -3.07
CA ARG A 67 1.19 18.91 -2.60
C ARG A 67 2.63 19.23 -2.21
N ASN A 68 3.12 20.42 -2.58
CA ASN A 68 4.49 20.88 -2.26
C ASN A 68 5.58 19.87 -2.66
N ASN A 69 5.45 19.26 -3.85
CA ASN A 69 6.33 18.20 -4.36
C ASN A 69 6.49 16.97 -3.44
N GLN A 70 5.45 16.66 -2.66
CA GLN A 70 5.40 15.49 -1.78
C GLN A 70 4.11 14.70 -2.00
N VAL A 71 4.19 13.38 -1.87
CA VAL A 71 3.00 12.51 -1.89
C VAL A 71 2.37 12.46 -0.50
N ILE A 72 1.10 12.77 -0.45
CA ILE A 72 0.25 12.76 0.73
C ILE A 72 -0.85 11.72 0.52
N TYR A 73 -1.19 10.97 1.56
CA TYR A 73 -2.36 10.10 1.59
C TYR A 73 -3.37 10.68 2.56
N SER A 74 -4.50 11.13 2.04
CA SER A 74 -5.65 11.57 2.85
C SER A 74 -6.56 10.37 3.10
N PHE A 75 -6.88 10.13 4.37
CA PHE A 75 -7.78 9.07 4.80
C PHE A 75 -9.13 9.68 5.17
N GLY A 76 -10.21 9.16 4.59
CA GLY A 76 -11.59 9.53 4.90
C GLY A 76 -12.49 8.31 5.08
N GLY A 77 -13.47 8.40 5.97
CA GLY A 77 -14.46 7.33 6.24
C GLY A 77 -15.03 7.41 7.66
N GLN A 78 -15.93 6.48 8.01
CA GLN A 78 -16.60 6.47 9.32
C GLN A 78 -15.81 5.66 10.36
N GLY A 79 -15.60 6.24 11.55
CA GLY A 79 -14.98 5.60 12.71
C GLY A 79 -14.11 6.57 13.51
N SER A 80 -14.72 7.29 14.46
CA SER A 80 -14.14 8.42 15.20
C SER A 80 -12.86 8.12 16.00
N ASP A 81 -12.63 6.87 16.40
CA ASP A 81 -11.53 6.48 17.29
C ASP A 81 -10.70 5.33 16.71
N SER A 82 -10.12 5.54 15.53
CA SER A 82 -9.21 4.57 14.92
C SER A 82 -7.86 5.18 14.61
N SER A 83 -6.83 4.34 14.71
CA SER A 83 -5.48 4.63 14.20
C SER A 83 -5.08 3.60 13.14
N ALA A 84 -4.17 4.00 12.27
CA ALA A 84 -3.53 3.12 11.30
C ALA A 84 -2.01 3.18 11.45
N THR A 85 -1.36 2.03 11.37
CA THR A 85 0.09 1.96 11.13
C THR A 85 0.33 1.96 9.64
N ILE A 86 1.00 2.99 9.15
CA ILE A 86 1.35 3.19 7.75
C ILE A 86 2.80 2.79 7.54
N TYR A 87 3.06 1.90 6.59
CA TYR A 87 4.38 1.47 6.14
C TYR A 87 4.66 2.10 4.79
N VAL A 88 5.72 2.89 4.69
CA VAL A 88 6.09 3.65 3.48
C VAL A 88 7.23 2.94 2.77
N PHE A 89 7.07 2.77 1.46
CA PHE A 89 8.03 2.14 0.57
C PHE A 89 8.30 3.05 -0.62
N SER A 90 9.54 3.13 -1.08
CA SER A 90 9.91 3.94 -2.25
C SER A 90 11.24 3.49 -2.85
N LYS A 91 11.55 3.92 -4.08
CA LYS A 91 12.88 3.77 -4.69
C LYS A 91 13.90 4.66 -3.99
N GLY A 92 15.17 4.25 -3.99
CA GLY A 92 16.29 4.97 -3.37
C GLY A 92 16.56 4.52 -1.93
N ILE A 93 17.69 4.97 -1.37
CA ILE A 93 18.16 4.55 -0.05
C ILE A 93 17.46 5.33 1.07
N ALA A 94 16.95 4.61 2.07
CA ALA A 94 16.39 5.18 3.31
C ALA A 94 17.46 5.29 4.40
N LYS A 95 18.37 4.31 4.45
CA LYS A 95 19.49 4.25 5.38
C LYS A 95 20.80 4.13 4.61
N LYS A 96 21.80 4.92 5.01
CA LYS A 96 23.18 4.73 4.54
C LYS A 96 23.82 3.59 5.32
N GLU A 97 24.54 2.75 4.59
CA GLU A 97 25.29 1.64 5.13
C GLU A 97 26.66 2.11 5.66
N THR A 98 27.17 1.47 6.71
CA THR A 98 28.58 1.63 7.14
C THR A 98 29.48 0.50 6.60
N TRP A 99 28.92 -0.71 6.46
CA TRP A 99 29.60 -1.92 5.97
C TRP A 99 28.62 -2.81 5.21
N GLY A 100 29.08 -3.47 4.13
CA GLY A 100 28.22 -4.30 3.28
C GLY A 100 28.40 -4.04 1.79
N MET A 101 27.30 -4.04 1.04
CA MET A 101 27.28 -3.97 -0.42
C MET A 101 26.33 -2.87 -0.90
N SER A 102 26.87 -1.96 -1.72
CA SER A 102 26.10 -0.92 -2.41
C SER A 102 26.01 -1.19 -3.91
N PHE A 103 24.87 -0.85 -4.49
CA PHE A 103 24.61 -0.86 -5.92
C PHE A 103 24.44 0.57 -6.42
N PHE A 104 25.02 0.84 -7.58
CA PHE A 104 24.99 2.15 -8.22
C PHE A 104 24.36 2.05 -9.61
N ASN A 105 23.64 3.11 -10.02
CA ASN A 105 23.19 3.25 -11.39
C ASN A 105 24.32 3.73 -12.32
N ALA A 106 24.02 3.90 -13.61
CA ALA A 106 24.99 4.33 -14.61
C ALA A 106 25.50 5.77 -14.38
N GLN A 107 24.79 6.57 -13.58
CA GLN A 107 25.15 7.94 -13.23
C GLN A 107 26.02 8.02 -11.96
N GLY A 108 26.33 6.87 -11.34
CA GLY A 108 27.09 6.81 -10.09
C GLY A 108 26.26 7.11 -8.84
N GLU A 109 24.93 7.10 -8.94
CA GLU A 109 24.04 7.29 -7.80
C GLU A 109 23.74 5.94 -7.13
N GLU A 110 23.83 5.90 -5.81
CA GLU A 110 23.53 4.70 -5.02
C GLU A 110 22.02 4.39 -5.07
N ILE A 111 21.67 3.22 -5.61
CA ILE A 111 20.28 2.78 -5.80
C ILE A 111 19.81 1.75 -4.79
N TYR A 112 20.74 1.06 -4.10
CA TYR A 112 20.45 0.10 -3.05
C TYR A 112 21.70 -0.16 -2.21
N ASN A 113 21.52 -0.48 -0.93
CA ASN A 113 22.56 -1.08 -0.09
C ASN A 113 21.96 -2.04 0.93
N THR A 114 22.82 -2.82 1.59
CA THR A 114 22.38 -3.90 2.50
C THR A 114 21.68 -3.40 3.77
N ALA A 115 21.81 -2.11 4.10
CA ALA A 115 21.09 -1.51 5.22
C ALA A 115 19.60 -1.25 4.92
N ASN A 116 19.15 -1.43 3.67
CA ASN A 116 17.77 -1.20 3.26
C ASN A 116 16.99 -2.51 3.10
N ILE A 117 15.77 -2.54 3.66
CA ILE A 117 14.88 -3.71 3.61
C ILE A 117 14.01 -3.62 2.35
N PRO A 118 14.11 -4.56 1.38
CA PRO A 118 13.29 -4.56 0.18
C PRO A 118 11.80 -4.79 0.47
N LEU A 119 10.94 -4.23 -0.36
CA LEU A 119 9.52 -4.55 -0.37
C LEU A 119 9.32 -6.01 -0.81
N SER A 120 8.61 -6.78 0.02
CA SER A 120 8.21 -8.16 -0.22
C SER A 120 6.73 -8.28 0.13
N PHE A 121 5.92 -8.67 -0.85
CA PHE A 121 4.48 -8.83 -0.68
C PHE A 121 3.99 -10.08 -1.40
N THR A 122 2.86 -10.59 -0.94
CA THR A 122 2.08 -11.63 -1.60
C THR A 122 0.75 -11.04 -2.08
N PHE A 123 0.15 -11.62 -3.11
CA PHE A 123 -1.21 -11.29 -3.48
C PHE A 123 -2.18 -12.20 -2.74
N LEU A 124 -3.10 -11.62 -1.99
CA LEU A 124 -4.29 -12.31 -1.53
C LEU A 124 -5.35 -12.23 -2.63
N ASN A 125 -5.73 -13.40 -3.16
CA ASN A 125 -6.87 -13.49 -4.08
C ASN A 125 -8.14 -13.29 -3.29
N ASN A 126 -9.05 -12.50 -3.83
CA ASN A 126 -10.40 -12.43 -3.33
C ASN A 126 -11.29 -13.18 -4.34
N THR A 127 -12.13 -14.09 -3.85
CA THR A 127 -12.98 -14.95 -4.69
C THR A 127 -14.47 -14.81 -4.36
N GLU A 128 -14.83 -14.18 -3.24
CA GLU A 128 -16.21 -14.10 -2.76
C GLU A 128 -16.51 -12.74 -2.09
N TRP A 129 -17.11 -11.82 -2.84
CA TRP A 129 -17.23 -10.39 -2.46
C TRP A 129 -18.35 -10.01 -1.49
N ASN A 130 -19.01 -10.99 -0.88
CA ASN A 130 -20.01 -10.77 0.17
C ASN A 130 -19.85 -11.77 1.33
N SER A 131 -18.74 -12.51 1.38
CA SER A 131 -18.49 -13.36 2.52
C SER A 131 -18.00 -12.47 3.67
N SER A 132 -18.65 -12.57 4.82
CA SER A 132 -18.17 -12.06 6.11
C SER A 132 -16.84 -12.71 6.56
N GLY A 133 -16.17 -13.45 5.65
CA GLY A 133 -14.95 -14.19 5.88
C GLY A 133 -13.73 -13.28 5.80
N GLY A 134 -12.99 -13.21 6.90
CA GLY A 134 -11.62 -12.71 6.90
C GLY A 134 -10.65 -13.82 6.51
N HIS A 135 -9.61 -13.48 5.76
CA HIS A 135 -8.43 -14.34 5.61
C HIS A 135 -7.50 -14.11 6.78
N VAL A 136 -7.19 -15.18 7.53
CA VAL A 136 -6.31 -15.13 8.70
C VAL A 136 -4.90 -15.56 8.28
N PHE A 137 -3.90 -14.73 8.61
CA PHE A 137 -2.49 -15.00 8.41
C PHE A 137 -1.84 -15.44 9.73
N ASP A 138 -0.78 -16.26 9.64
CA ASP A 138 0.05 -16.61 10.81
C ASP A 138 0.94 -15.45 11.28
N TYR A 139 0.92 -14.34 10.55
CA TYR A 139 1.63 -13.12 10.85
C TYR A 139 0.68 -11.93 10.75
N PRO A 140 1.01 -10.81 11.42
CA PRO A 140 0.25 -9.60 11.26
C PRO A 140 0.41 -8.98 9.85
N PRO A 141 -0.67 -8.80 9.06
CA PRO A 141 -0.59 -8.24 7.72
C PRO A 141 -0.76 -6.72 7.70
N ALA A 142 -0.25 -6.08 6.65
CA ALA A 142 -0.68 -4.77 6.18
C ALA A 142 -0.95 -4.83 4.67
N ILE A 143 -1.86 -4.00 4.19
CA ILE A 143 -2.36 -4.04 2.80
C ILE A 143 -2.23 -2.69 2.13
N ILE A 144 -2.20 -2.64 0.80
CA ILE A 144 -2.42 -1.36 0.11
C ILE A 144 -3.82 -0.83 0.50
N PRO A 145 -3.96 0.43 0.92
CA PRO A 145 -5.27 0.97 1.29
C PRO A 145 -6.20 0.99 0.10
N THR A 146 -7.50 0.88 0.36
CA THR A 146 -8.51 0.96 -0.70
C THR A 146 -8.55 2.37 -1.28
N TYR A 147 -8.36 2.49 -2.59
CA TYR A 147 -8.60 3.72 -3.35
C TYR A 147 -9.94 3.60 -4.06
N ALA A 148 -10.83 4.58 -3.88
CA ALA A 148 -12.10 4.61 -4.59
C ALA A 148 -12.18 5.90 -5.43
N ASN A 149 -11.90 5.77 -6.73
CA ASN A 149 -12.23 6.79 -7.73
C ASN A 149 -13.40 6.27 -8.57
N VAL A 150 -14.58 6.17 -7.97
CA VAL A 150 -15.77 5.72 -8.70
C VAL A 150 -16.60 6.95 -9.03
N PHE A 151 -16.53 7.41 -10.28
CA PHE A 151 -17.48 8.37 -10.83
C PHE A 151 -18.71 7.57 -11.31
N ALA A 152 -19.67 7.34 -10.44
CA ALA A 152 -20.98 6.86 -10.87
C ALA A 152 -21.83 8.08 -11.25
N VAL A 153 -22.36 8.13 -12.48
CA VAL A 153 -23.45 9.04 -12.83
C VAL A 153 -24.73 8.39 -12.34
N PRO A 154 -25.44 8.97 -11.36
CA PRO A 154 -26.70 8.41 -10.86
C PRO A 154 -27.70 8.29 -12.01
N VAL A 155 -28.22 7.09 -12.25
CA VAL A 155 -29.37 6.90 -13.15
C VAL A 155 -30.63 6.99 -12.30
N PRO A 156 -31.55 7.94 -12.56
CA PRO A 156 -32.82 8.01 -11.86
C PRO A 156 -33.56 6.67 -11.91
N GLY A 157 -33.91 6.11 -10.76
CA GLY A 157 -34.65 4.83 -10.65
C GLY A 157 -33.81 3.55 -10.73
N GLY A 158 -32.48 3.63 -10.84
CA GLY A 158 -31.59 2.46 -10.78
C GLY A 158 -31.45 1.87 -9.36
N ALA A 159 -31.18 0.56 -9.26
CA ALA A 159 -30.84 -0.10 -7.99
C ALA A 159 -29.52 0.46 -7.39
N MET A 160 -29.12 0.05 -6.18
CA MET A 160 -27.92 0.55 -5.48
C MET A 160 -26.63 -0.14 -5.96
N THR A 161 -25.54 0.62 -6.09
CA THR A 161 -24.16 0.14 -6.31
C THR A 161 -23.46 0.05 -4.97
N MET A 162 -22.94 -1.13 -4.63
CA MET A 162 -22.12 -1.35 -3.44
C MET A 162 -20.64 -1.39 -3.82
N VAL A 163 -19.81 -0.58 -3.16
CA VAL A 163 -18.36 -0.56 -3.33
C VAL A 163 -17.70 -1.23 -2.13
N TYR A 164 -16.90 -2.25 -2.41
CA TYR A 164 -16.14 -2.98 -1.39
C TYR A 164 -14.64 -2.74 -1.53
N GLY A 165 -13.96 -2.71 -0.39
CA GLY A 165 -12.51 -2.63 -0.26
C GLY A 165 -11.97 -3.67 0.72
N TYR A 166 -10.74 -3.46 1.18
CA TYR A 166 -10.06 -4.32 2.13
C TYR A 166 -9.63 -3.56 3.38
N ALA A 167 -9.71 -4.24 4.53
CA ALA A 167 -9.11 -3.80 5.78
C ALA A 167 -8.22 -4.91 6.36
N ALA A 168 -7.05 -4.52 6.86
CA ALA A 168 -6.17 -5.39 7.63
C ALA A 168 -6.17 -4.96 9.09
N TYR A 169 -6.52 -5.84 10.02
CA TYR A 169 -6.46 -5.60 11.46
C TYR A 169 -6.08 -6.89 12.19
N GLY A 170 -5.28 -6.79 13.26
CA GLY A 170 -4.70 -7.96 13.90
C GLY A 170 -3.90 -8.80 12.90
N ASN A 171 -4.32 -10.05 12.72
CA ASN A 171 -3.80 -11.02 11.76
C ASN A 171 -4.74 -11.27 10.56
N THR A 172 -5.81 -10.49 10.44
CA THR A 172 -6.90 -10.75 9.50
C THR A 172 -6.95 -9.68 8.41
N VAL A 173 -7.15 -10.11 7.17
CA VAL A 173 -7.56 -9.23 6.06
C VAL A 173 -9.01 -9.59 5.70
N SER A 174 -9.92 -8.63 5.79
CA SER A 174 -11.34 -8.83 5.46
C SER A 174 -11.80 -7.85 4.39
N SER A 175 -12.84 -8.25 3.65
CA SER A 175 -13.59 -7.30 2.83
C SER A 175 -14.35 -6.33 3.73
N ILE A 176 -14.48 -5.08 3.31
CA ILE A 176 -15.24 -4.05 4.01
C ILE A 176 -16.13 -3.31 3.02
N PHE A 177 -17.34 -2.97 3.46
CA PHE A 177 -18.19 -2.06 2.72
C PHE A 177 -17.62 -0.64 2.81
N VAL A 178 -17.33 -0.03 1.66
CA VAL A 178 -16.64 1.26 1.55
C VAL A 178 -17.59 2.39 1.21
N ASN A 179 -18.48 2.18 0.25
CA ASN A 179 -19.42 3.22 -0.15
C ASN A 179 -20.64 2.64 -0.87
N GLN A 180 -21.72 3.41 -0.87
CA GLN A 180 -22.91 3.18 -1.68
C GLN A 180 -23.03 4.26 -2.74
N LEU A 181 -23.35 3.88 -3.99
CA LEU A 181 -23.64 4.82 -5.07
C LEU A 181 -25.02 4.49 -5.67
N ASN A 182 -25.74 5.49 -6.19
CA ASN A 182 -27.00 5.25 -6.92
C ASN A 182 -26.67 4.75 -8.35
N GLY A 183 -27.18 3.57 -8.75
CA GLY A 183 -26.86 2.91 -10.02
C GLY A 183 -26.78 1.38 -9.85
N GLY A 184 -27.37 0.58 -10.72
CA GLY A 184 -27.76 -0.80 -10.39
C GLY A 184 -26.70 -1.92 -10.45
N HIS A 185 -25.45 -1.75 -9.99
CA HIS A 185 -24.44 -2.82 -10.03
C HIS A 185 -23.48 -2.81 -8.85
N SER A 186 -23.10 -3.96 -8.28
CA SER A 186 -22.01 -4.01 -7.29
C SER A 186 -20.65 -3.88 -7.98
N PHE A 187 -19.76 -3.04 -7.44
CA PHE A 187 -18.42 -2.82 -7.99
C PHE A 187 -17.35 -3.21 -6.96
N SER A 188 -16.44 -4.08 -7.39
CA SER A 188 -15.25 -4.45 -6.61
C SER A 188 -14.05 -3.63 -7.06
N VAL A 189 -13.37 -3.01 -6.09
CA VAL A 189 -12.04 -2.45 -6.32
C VAL A 189 -11.00 -3.55 -6.11
N ASN A 190 -10.30 -3.94 -7.18
CA ASN A 190 -9.15 -4.86 -7.20
C ASN A 190 -9.47 -6.33 -6.82
N GLY A 191 -9.42 -7.23 -7.82
CA GLY A 191 -9.64 -8.68 -7.65
C GLY A 191 -8.59 -9.42 -6.80
N ARG A 192 -7.48 -8.75 -6.47
CA ARG A 192 -6.40 -9.23 -5.59
C ARG A 192 -5.84 -8.04 -4.82
N VAL A 193 -5.43 -8.25 -3.57
CA VAL A 193 -4.82 -7.21 -2.75
C VAL A 193 -3.37 -7.60 -2.40
N PRO A 194 -2.38 -6.70 -2.61
CA PRO A 194 -1.03 -6.91 -2.08
C PRO A 194 -1.03 -6.86 -0.55
N VAL A 195 -0.39 -7.85 0.06
CA VAL A 195 -0.27 -8.00 1.52
C VAL A 195 1.20 -8.14 1.90
N ILE A 196 1.65 -7.39 2.90
CA ILE A 196 2.98 -7.53 3.49
C ILE A 196 2.90 -8.17 4.87
N ASN A 197 3.95 -8.91 5.25
CA ASN A 197 4.18 -9.33 6.63
C ASN A 197 4.83 -8.19 7.42
N ARG A 198 4.12 -7.64 8.41
CA ARG A 198 4.61 -6.48 9.19
C ARG A 198 5.85 -6.79 10.01
N ASN A 199 6.08 -8.06 10.38
CA ASN A 199 7.24 -8.46 11.19
C ASN A 199 8.57 -8.21 10.45
N LEU A 200 8.55 -8.07 9.12
CA LEU A 200 9.73 -7.76 8.32
C LEU A 200 10.12 -6.27 8.36
N TYR A 201 9.25 -5.40 8.90
CA TYR A 201 9.35 -3.95 8.78
C TYR A 201 9.23 -3.28 10.15
N ASN A 202 10.30 -3.37 10.94
CA ASN A 202 10.35 -2.83 12.30
C ASN A 202 11.03 -1.47 12.40
#